data_AF-A0A7V8YDN4-F1
#
_entry.id   AF-A0A7V8YDN4-F1
#
_cell.length_a   1.000
_cell.length_b   1.000
_cell.length_c   1.000
_cell.angle_alpha   90.00
_cell.angle_beta   90.00
_cell.angle_gamma   90.00
#
_symmetry.space_group_name_H-M   'P 1'
#
loop_
_entity.id
_entity.type
_entity.pdbx_description
1 polymer ?
#
loop_
_entity_poly.entity_id
_entity_poly.type
_entity_poly.pdbx_seq_one_letter_code
_entity_poly.pdbx_strand_id
1 'polypeptide(L)'
;MILLGCAAAWAGSAVVTVEFSADGPRVLSVIPVAGEVAPGPGALEILGVDGRVLARAALEDPRIRSVAVPEGGGETAILDRAIGRYAIDWPAGAHRVRFGGRDALPGGPPPVREGVVAVRYAGPADERLDLLILGDGYTEAELPRFAEDVDALVEYLGGIPPYGRYASLLNIWRTDTASVESGVTHLESGIARETAFGCYYGCGGIDR
;
A
#
# COMPACT_ATOMS: atom_id res chain seq x y z
N MET A 1 7.49 -28.23 -5.59
CA MET A 1 7.84 -27.92 -7.00
C MET A 1 6.69 -27.13 -7.60
N ILE A 2 6.65 -25.82 -7.34
CA ILE A 2 5.64 -24.92 -7.92
C ILE A 2 6.20 -24.49 -9.26
N LEU A 3 5.55 -24.92 -10.33
CA LEU A 3 5.83 -24.47 -11.69
C LEU A 3 5.65 -22.95 -11.71
N LEU A 4 6.74 -22.18 -11.87
CA LEU A 4 6.67 -20.82 -12.37
C LEU A 4 6.09 -20.92 -13.80
N GLY A 5 4.77 -20.82 -13.90
CA GLY A 5 4.08 -20.72 -15.18
C GLY A 5 4.57 -19.47 -15.89
N CYS A 6 5.02 -19.63 -17.14
CA CYS A 6 5.23 -18.53 -18.08
C CYS A 6 4.12 -17.50 -17.93
N ALA A 7 4.49 -16.26 -17.60
CA ALA A 7 3.61 -15.12 -17.74
C ALA A 7 3.15 -15.09 -19.21
N ALA A 8 1.90 -15.48 -19.47
CA ALA A 8 1.32 -15.43 -20.80
C ALA A 8 1.43 -13.99 -21.30
N ALA A 9 1.96 -13.83 -22.52
CA ALA A 9 2.07 -12.53 -23.17
C ALA A 9 0.66 -11.96 -23.36
N TRP A 10 0.28 -11.02 -22.49
CA TRP A 10 -1.00 -10.34 -22.51
C TRP A 10 -0.80 -8.91 -23.04
N ALA A 11 -1.87 -8.33 -23.58
CA ALA A 11 -1.96 -6.93 -23.99
C ALA A 11 -3.19 -6.30 -23.30
N GLY A 12 -3.06 -5.09 -22.76
CA GLY A 12 -4.10 -4.42 -21.98
C GLY A 12 -3.54 -3.24 -21.18
N SER A 13 -3.93 -3.07 -19.93
CA SER A 13 -3.36 -2.07 -19.01
C SER A 13 -2.76 -2.69 -17.76
N ALA A 14 -1.65 -2.15 -17.27
CA ALA A 14 -1.01 -2.58 -16.03
C ALA A 14 -0.98 -1.41 -15.03
N VAL A 15 -1.00 -1.74 -13.74
CA VAL A 15 -0.76 -0.79 -12.67
C VAL A 15 0.66 -0.99 -12.13
N VAL A 16 1.44 0.07 -12.17
CA VAL A 16 2.83 0.12 -11.70
C VAL A 16 2.87 0.94 -10.41
N THR A 17 3.39 0.33 -9.34
CA THR A 17 3.62 1.03 -8.06
C THR A 17 5.08 1.41 -7.97
N VAL A 18 5.37 2.68 -7.70
CA VAL A 18 6.74 3.22 -7.66
C VAL A 18 6.93 4.01 -6.37
N GLU A 19 8.01 3.73 -5.66
CA GLU A 19 8.51 4.59 -4.59
C GLU A 19 9.45 5.64 -5.19
N PHE A 20 9.29 6.90 -4.80
CA PHE A 20 10.19 8.01 -5.11
C PHE A 20 10.91 8.39 -3.83
N SER A 21 12.24 8.49 -3.89
CA SER A 21 13.10 8.81 -2.75
C SER A 21 14.37 9.56 -3.19
N ALA A 22 15.19 10.00 -2.23
CA ALA A 22 16.51 10.59 -2.50
C ALA A 22 17.47 9.64 -3.23
N ASP A 23 17.36 8.33 -2.99
CA ASP A 23 18.17 7.29 -3.66
C ASP A 23 17.71 6.99 -5.11
N GLY A 24 16.74 7.78 -5.59
CA GLY A 24 16.07 7.59 -6.85
C GLY A 24 14.81 6.72 -6.71
N PRO A 25 14.07 6.55 -7.81
CA PRO A 25 12.82 5.84 -7.76
C PRO A 25 13.00 4.32 -7.91
N ARG A 26 12.10 3.56 -7.28
CA ARG A 26 12.11 2.09 -7.27
C ARG A 26 10.72 1.53 -7.60
N VAL A 27 10.64 0.71 -8.65
CA VAL A 27 9.41 -0.05 -8.94
C VAL A 27 9.20 -1.08 -7.83
N LEU A 28 8.04 -1.01 -7.18
CA LEU A 28 7.62 -1.94 -6.12
C LEU A 28 6.80 -3.10 -6.69
N SER A 29 5.93 -2.83 -7.66
CA SER A 29 5.10 -3.86 -8.30
C SER A 29 4.65 -3.44 -9.70
N VAL A 30 4.36 -4.44 -10.53
CA VAL A 30 3.71 -4.31 -11.85
C VAL A 30 2.61 -5.36 -11.91
N ILE A 31 1.36 -4.92 -11.90
CA ILE A 31 0.19 -5.80 -11.79
C ILE A 31 -0.68 -5.63 -13.05
N PRO A 32 -0.93 -6.68 -13.84
CA PRO A 32 -1.90 -6.63 -14.93
C PRO A 32 -3.31 -6.32 -14.39
N VAL A 33 -4.07 -5.48 -15.07
CA VAL A 33 -5.46 -5.18 -14.73
C VAL A 33 -6.38 -5.43 -15.92
N ALA A 34 -7.63 -5.81 -15.64
CA ALA A 34 -8.65 -5.99 -16.66
C ALA A 34 -9.25 -4.62 -17.03
N GLY A 35 -9.29 -4.30 -18.33
CA GLY A 35 -9.82 -3.03 -18.83
C GLY A 35 -8.72 -2.02 -19.18
N GLU A 36 -9.15 -0.93 -19.81
CA GLU A 36 -8.32 0.18 -20.23
C GLU A 36 -8.23 1.19 -19.08
N VAL A 37 -7.02 1.61 -18.70
CA VAL A 37 -6.82 2.56 -17.60
C VAL A 37 -6.11 3.80 -18.13
N ALA A 38 -6.64 4.99 -17.80
CA ALA A 38 -6.16 6.25 -18.35
C ALA A 38 -4.67 6.50 -18.02
N PRO A 39 -3.84 6.92 -19.01
CA PRO A 39 -2.41 7.12 -18.81
C PRO A 39 -2.09 8.36 -17.94
N GLY A 40 -1.02 8.29 -17.14
CA GLY A 40 -0.36 9.44 -16.47
C GLY A 40 0.88 9.98 -17.25
N PRO A 41 1.58 11.07 -16.80
CA PRO A 41 2.77 11.74 -17.46
C PRO A 41 4.21 11.63 -16.76
N GLY A 42 5.43 11.40 -17.43
CA GLY A 42 6.86 11.07 -16.93
C GLY A 42 7.70 9.70 -17.20
N ALA A 43 8.83 9.65 -17.91
CA ALA A 43 9.50 8.45 -18.53
C ALA A 43 9.69 7.09 -17.75
N LEU A 44 8.80 6.10 -17.98
CA LEU A 44 8.92 4.66 -17.74
C LEU A 44 9.10 3.93 -19.07
N GLU A 45 10.08 3.03 -19.22
CA GLU A 45 10.23 2.23 -20.45
C GLU A 45 9.55 0.87 -20.29
N ILE A 46 8.73 0.48 -21.26
CA ILE A 46 8.15 -0.86 -21.33
C ILE A 46 8.90 -1.63 -22.41
N LEU A 47 9.44 -2.80 -22.06
CA LEU A 47 10.38 -3.54 -22.89
C LEU A 47 9.83 -4.89 -23.31
N GLY A 48 10.19 -5.29 -24.53
CA GLY A 48 9.98 -6.63 -25.05
C GLY A 48 10.94 -7.64 -24.44
N VAL A 49 10.71 -8.92 -24.73
CA VAL A 49 11.56 -10.03 -24.29
C VAL A 49 13.02 -9.82 -24.72
N ASP A 50 13.21 -9.32 -25.94
CA ASP A 50 14.47 -8.97 -26.58
C ASP A 50 15.17 -7.72 -26.01
N GLY A 51 14.53 -7.03 -25.06
CA GLY A 51 15.04 -5.78 -24.47
C GLY A 51 14.81 -4.54 -25.33
N ARG A 52 14.05 -4.65 -26.43
CA ARG A 52 13.62 -3.50 -27.22
C ARG A 52 12.59 -2.70 -26.43
N VAL A 53 12.72 -1.37 -26.40
CA VAL A 53 11.67 -0.50 -25.85
C VAL A 53 10.47 -0.51 -26.78
N LEU A 54 9.32 -0.94 -26.26
CA LEU A 54 8.04 -1.03 -26.98
C LEU A 54 7.18 0.20 -26.75
N ALA A 55 7.23 0.79 -25.56
CA ALA A 55 6.49 1.99 -25.21
C ALA A 55 7.21 2.80 -24.13
N ARG A 56 6.83 4.07 -24.00
CA ARG A 56 7.23 4.93 -22.89
C ARG A 56 5.99 5.49 -22.22
N ALA A 57 5.88 5.23 -20.93
CA ALA A 57 4.85 5.81 -20.10
C ALA A 57 5.45 6.85 -19.20
N ALA A 58 4.56 7.45 -18.44
CA ALA A 58 4.75 8.78 -18.03
C ALA A 58 4.27 8.86 -16.53
N LEU A 59 5.13 9.07 -15.51
CA LEU A 59 4.89 9.10 -14.05
C LEU A 59 5.23 10.45 -13.38
N GLU A 60 4.23 11.07 -12.75
CA GLU A 60 4.36 12.33 -12.01
C GLU A 60 5.01 12.06 -10.65
N ASP A 61 5.99 12.86 -10.22
CA ASP A 61 6.65 12.67 -8.91
C ASP A 61 5.69 13.07 -7.77
N PRO A 62 5.16 12.11 -6.97
CA PRO A 62 4.15 12.40 -5.97
C PRO A 62 4.73 13.03 -4.70
N ARG A 63 6.05 13.27 -4.65
CA ARG A 63 6.71 13.98 -3.56
C ARG A 63 6.36 15.46 -3.55
N ILE A 64 5.97 16.04 -4.69
CA ILE A 64 5.60 17.45 -4.77
C ILE A 64 4.18 17.62 -4.23
N ARG A 65 4.04 18.32 -3.10
CA ARG A 65 2.75 18.69 -2.50
C ARG A 65 2.66 20.19 -2.41
N SER A 66 1.69 20.77 -3.12
CA SER A 66 1.37 22.19 -3.00
C SER A 66 0.13 22.36 -2.13
N VAL A 67 0.25 23.16 -1.09
CA VAL A 67 -0.88 23.62 -0.28
C VAL A 67 -1.19 25.04 -0.70
N ALA A 68 -2.40 25.26 -1.24
CA ALA A 68 -2.90 26.60 -1.48
C ALA A 68 -3.36 27.20 -0.14
N VAL A 69 -2.90 28.41 0.19
CA VAL A 69 -3.32 29.11 1.40
C VAL A 69 -4.55 29.97 1.10
N PRO A 70 -5.56 30.03 1.98
CA PRO A 70 -6.81 30.76 1.73
C PRO A 70 -6.64 32.26 1.45
N GLU A 71 -5.57 32.86 1.97
CA GLU A 71 -5.28 34.30 1.83
C GLU A 71 -4.56 34.65 0.51
N GLY A 72 -4.30 33.64 -0.33
CA GLY A 72 -3.54 33.76 -1.57
C GLY A 72 -2.10 33.25 -1.41
N GLY A 73 -1.55 32.72 -2.51
CA GLY A 73 -0.25 32.04 -2.53
C GLY A 73 -0.36 30.53 -2.33
N GLY A 74 0.79 29.87 -2.26
CA GLY A 74 0.87 28.43 -1.95
C GLY A 74 2.27 28.04 -1.52
N GLU A 75 2.35 27.13 -0.55
CA GLU A 75 3.60 26.51 -0.14
C GLU A 75 3.75 25.17 -0.85
N THR A 76 4.92 24.92 -1.42
CA THR A 76 5.25 23.63 -2.02
C THR A 76 6.28 22.94 -1.15
N ALA A 77 5.92 21.78 -0.63
CA ALA A 77 6.84 20.88 0.04
C ALA A 77 7.22 19.73 -0.91
N ILE A 78 8.49 19.34 -0.86
CA ILE A 78 8.97 18.10 -1.48
C ILE A 78 9.14 17.11 -0.34
N LEU A 79 8.36 16.04 -0.34
CA LEU A 79 8.49 14.94 0.62
C LEU A 79 9.81 14.20 0.37
N ASP A 80 10.48 13.76 1.44
CA ASP A 80 11.68 12.91 1.32
C ASP A 80 11.38 11.60 0.57
N ARG A 81 10.14 11.12 0.72
CA ARG A 81 9.66 9.88 0.11
C ARG A 81 8.16 9.94 -0.20
N ALA A 82 7.76 9.34 -1.31
CA ALA A 82 6.35 9.13 -1.66
C ALA A 82 6.15 7.86 -2.48
N ILE A 83 4.94 7.30 -2.45
CA ILE A 83 4.54 6.16 -3.30
C ILE A 83 3.50 6.65 -4.29
N GLY A 84 3.75 6.40 -5.57
CA GLY A 84 2.81 6.63 -6.67
C GLY A 84 2.32 5.33 -7.27
N ARG A 85 1.06 5.33 -7.71
CA ARG A 85 0.42 4.19 -8.39
C ARG A 85 -0.06 4.67 -9.76
N TYR A 86 0.47 4.09 -10.82
CA TYR A 86 0.29 4.58 -12.19
C TYR A 86 -0.30 3.51 -13.07
N ALA A 87 -1.33 3.90 -13.79
CA ALA A 87 -1.87 3.14 -14.89
C ALA A 87 -1.01 3.33 -16.14
N ILE A 88 -0.66 2.23 -16.80
CA ILE A 88 0.10 2.24 -18.04
C ILE A 88 -0.54 1.31 -19.06
N ASP A 89 -0.45 1.68 -20.33
CA ASP A 89 -0.76 0.78 -21.43
C ASP A 89 0.32 -0.31 -21.51
N TRP A 90 -0.11 -1.56 -21.62
CA TRP A 90 0.76 -2.72 -21.76
C TRP A 90 0.67 -3.27 -23.19
N PRO A 91 1.61 -2.90 -24.07
CA PRO A 91 1.54 -3.27 -25.48
C PRO A 91 1.81 -4.76 -25.68
N ALA A 92 1.29 -5.32 -26.78
CA ALA A 92 1.55 -6.69 -27.16
C ALA A 92 3.06 -6.98 -27.23
N GLY A 93 3.48 -8.09 -26.60
CA GLY A 93 4.89 -8.49 -26.53
C GLY A 93 5.69 -7.82 -25.41
N ALA A 94 5.09 -6.95 -24.60
CA ALA A 94 5.73 -6.40 -23.41
C ALA A 94 5.97 -7.48 -22.35
N HIS A 95 7.16 -7.44 -21.77
CA HIS A 95 7.66 -8.44 -20.83
C HIS A 95 8.16 -7.84 -19.52
N ARG A 96 8.64 -6.59 -19.52
CA ARG A 96 9.17 -5.92 -18.31
C ARG A 96 9.05 -4.42 -18.41
N VAL A 97 9.15 -3.74 -17.27
CA VAL A 97 9.32 -2.29 -17.21
C VAL A 97 10.71 -1.95 -16.71
N ARG A 98 11.23 -0.79 -17.12
CA ARG A 98 12.46 -0.20 -16.59
C ARG A 98 12.18 1.20 -16.07
N PHE A 99 12.59 1.45 -14.83
CA PHE A 99 12.58 2.78 -14.22
C PHE A 99 13.87 3.02 -13.46
N GLY A 100 14.51 4.19 -13.67
CA GLY A 100 15.78 4.51 -13.00
C GLY A 100 16.90 3.48 -13.24
N GLY A 101 16.91 2.79 -14.40
CA GLY A 101 17.89 1.75 -14.73
C GLY A 101 17.66 0.39 -14.07
N ARG A 102 16.55 0.20 -13.34
CA ARG A 102 16.16 -1.08 -12.74
C ARG A 102 15.00 -1.70 -13.50
N ASP A 103 15.10 -3.00 -13.77
CA ASP A 103 14.08 -3.77 -14.48
C ASP A 103 13.12 -4.45 -13.46
N ALA A 104 11.82 -4.45 -13.75
CA ALA A 104 10.81 -5.16 -12.99
C ALA A 104 9.90 -5.99 -13.91
N LEU A 105 9.58 -7.22 -13.50
CA LEU A 105 8.72 -8.15 -14.24
C LEU A 105 7.26 -8.00 -13.77
N PRO A 106 6.28 -8.22 -14.66
CA PRO A 106 4.89 -8.43 -14.26
C PRO A 106 4.80 -9.60 -13.29
N GLY A 107 4.15 -9.35 -12.15
CA GLY A 107 3.73 -10.38 -11.23
C GLY A 107 2.21 -10.43 -11.16
N GLY A 108 1.67 -11.48 -10.56
CA GLY A 108 0.34 -11.35 -9.98
C GLY A 108 0.32 -10.21 -8.95
N PRO A 109 -0.86 -9.74 -8.51
CA PRO A 109 -0.91 -8.96 -7.28
C PRO A 109 -0.06 -9.65 -6.22
N PRO A 110 0.71 -8.90 -5.38
CA PRO A 110 1.48 -9.53 -4.32
C PRO A 110 0.56 -10.52 -3.62
N PRO A 111 1.02 -11.77 -3.39
CA PRO A 111 0.16 -12.79 -2.82
C PRO A 111 -0.52 -12.16 -1.61
N VAL A 112 -1.85 -12.27 -1.52
CA VAL A 112 -2.56 -11.92 -0.29
C VAL A 112 -1.83 -12.68 0.79
N ARG A 113 -1.10 -11.95 1.64
CA ARG A 113 -0.35 -12.59 2.71
C ARG A 113 -1.42 -13.29 3.54
N GLU A 114 -1.27 -14.59 3.73
CA GLU A 114 -2.12 -15.31 4.68
C GLU A 114 -2.14 -14.48 5.98
N GLY A 115 -3.34 -14.19 6.49
CA GLY A 115 -3.53 -13.35 7.67
C GLY A 115 -4.35 -12.07 7.47
N VAL A 116 -4.65 -11.63 6.23
CA VAL A 116 -5.56 -10.48 6.03
C VAL A 116 -7.03 -10.93 6.00
N VAL A 117 -7.83 -10.45 6.94
CA VAL A 117 -9.25 -10.78 7.11
C VAL A 117 -10.10 -9.56 6.77
N ALA A 118 -11.11 -9.76 5.92
CA ALA A 118 -12.13 -8.76 5.67
C ALA A 118 -13.07 -8.67 6.88
N VAL A 119 -13.01 -7.57 7.61
CA VAL A 119 -13.95 -7.24 8.68
C VAL A 119 -15.23 -6.67 8.07
N ARG A 120 -15.07 -5.85 7.02
CA ARG A 120 -16.17 -5.35 6.21
C ARG A 120 -15.73 -5.15 4.77
N TYR A 121 -16.55 -5.62 3.83
CA TYR A 121 -16.33 -5.40 2.41
C TYR A 121 -17.56 -4.70 1.79
N ALA A 122 -17.35 -3.51 1.24
CA ALA A 122 -18.40 -2.67 0.65
C ALA A 122 -18.26 -2.49 -0.88
N GLY A 123 -17.17 -2.99 -1.47
CA GLY A 123 -16.97 -3.00 -2.92
C GLY A 123 -15.50 -2.99 -3.34
N PRO A 124 -15.24 -2.89 -4.65
CA PRO A 124 -13.89 -2.83 -5.21
C PRO A 124 -13.03 -1.70 -4.61
N ALA A 125 -11.75 -1.98 -4.36
CA ALA A 125 -10.80 -1.09 -3.68
C ALA A 125 -10.46 0.21 -4.47
N ASP A 126 -10.76 0.26 -5.76
CA ASP A 126 -10.63 1.45 -6.61
C ASP A 126 -11.81 2.42 -6.48
N GLU A 127 -12.91 1.98 -5.87
CA GLU A 127 -14.11 2.79 -5.63
C GLU A 127 -14.44 2.99 -4.14
N ARG A 128 -13.60 2.47 -3.24
CA ARG A 128 -13.81 2.48 -1.78
C ARG A 128 -12.55 2.99 -1.07
N LEU A 129 -12.71 3.45 0.16
CA LEU A 129 -11.60 3.68 1.06
C LEU A 129 -11.31 2.40 1.84
N ASP A 130 -10.12 1.84 1.69
CA ASP A 130 -9.65 0.68 2.46
C ASP A 130 -8.95 1.13 3.75
N LEU A 131 -9.43 0.62 4.88
CA LEU A 131 -8.83 0.78 6.20
C LEU A 131 -8.27 -0.56 6.66
N LEU A 132 -6.96 -0.64 6.89
CA LEU A 132 -6.31 -1.82 7.45
C LEU A 132 -5.96 -1.58 8.92
N ILE A 133 -6.48 -2.42 9.80
CA ILE A 133 -6.21 -2.41 11.24
C ILE A 133 -5.10 -3.43 11.54
N LEU A 134 -4.07 -2.96 12.23
CA LEU A 134 -2.91 -3.75 12.64
C LEU A 134 -2.92 -3.87 14.17
N GLY A 135 -2.87 -5.09 14.70
CA GLY A 135 -2.69 -5.33 16.12
C GLY A 135 -1.21 -5.42 16.45
N ASP A 136 -0.73 -4.63 17.41
CA ASP A 136 0.59 -4.83 18.01
C ASP A 136 0.42 -5.37 19.43
N GLY A 137 1.34 -6.25 19.85
CA GLY A 137 1.32 -6.79 21.21
C GLY A 137 0.29 -7.90 21.48
N TYR A 138 -0.35 -8.46 20.46
CA TYR A 138 -1.20 -9.65 20.60
C TYR A 138 -0.40 -10.89 20.20
N THR A 139 -0.23 -11.83 21.12
CA THR A 139 0.36 -13.13 20.80
C THR A 139 -0.60 -13.98 19.96
N GLU A 140 -0.13 -15.09 19.41
CA GLU A 140 -0.94 -16.04 18.64
C GLU A 140 -2.23 -16.46 19.40
N ALA A 141 -2.12 -16.69 20.71
CA ALA A 141 -3.25 -17.08 21.55
C ALA A 141 -4.25 -15.94 21.81
N GLU A 142 -3.84 -14.69 21.57
CA GLU A 142 -4.64 -13.48 21.79
C GLU A 142 -5.22 -12.91 20.48
N LEU A 143 -4.92 -13.49 19.32
CA LEU A 143 -5.53 -13.10 18.05
C LEU A 143 -7.07 -13.17 18.04
N PRO A 144 -7.73 -14.13 18.72
CA PRO A 144 -9.20 -14.09 18.87
C PRO A 144 -9.68 -12.85 19.63
N ARG A 145 -8.93 -12.39 20.63
CA ARG A 145 -9.23 -11.15 21.36
C ARG A 145 -8.99 -9.93 20.47
N PHE A 146 -7.90 -9.90 19.69
CA PHE A 146 -7.66 -8.84 18.72
C PHE A 146 -8.82 -8.71 17.71
N ALA A 147 -9.39 -9.84 17.28
CA ALA A 147 -10.56 -9.85 16.43
C ALA A 147 -11.78 -9.16 17.07
N GLU A 148 -12.05 -9.44 18.35
CA GLU A 148 -13.12 -8.80 19.12
C GLU A 148 -12.87 -7.29 19.31
N ASP A 149 -11.62 -6.91 19.61
CA ASP A 149 -11.22 -5.51 19.77
C ASP A 149 -11.39 -4.73 18.44
N VAL A 150 -11.11 -5.37 17.30
CA VAL A 150 -11.35 -4.81 15.97
C VAL A 150 -12.84 -4.64 15.70
N ASP A 151 -13.67 -5.64 16.02
CA ASP A 151 -15.12 -5.55 15.81
C ASP A 151 -15.73 -4.42 16.65
N ALA A 152 -15.30 -4.28 17.91
CA ALA A 152 -15.70 -3.19 18.79
C ALA A 152 -15.27 -1.81 18.24
N LEU A 153 -14.05 -1.68 17.70
CA LEU A 153 -13.58 -0.46 17.05
C LEU A 153 -14.44 -0.10 15.83
N VAL A 154 -14.77 -1.08 14.99
CA VAL A 154 -15.58 -0.88 13.79
C VAL A 154 -17.00 -0.45 14.15
N GLU A 155 -17.60 -1.07 15.18
CA GLU A 155 -18.90 -0.66 15.70
C GLU A 155 -18.87 0.78 16.23
N TYR A 156 -17.85 1.12 17.02
CA TYR A 156 -17.65 2.47 17.54
C TYR A 156 -17.51 3.51 16.43
N LEU A 157 -16.68 3.24 15.41
CA LEU A 157 -16.54 4.11 14.24
C LEU A 157 -17.88 4.28 13.50
N GLY A 158 -18.66 3.20 13.37
CA GLY A 158 -20.00 3.26 12.78
C GLY A 158 -20.96 4.20 13.53
N GLY A 159 -20.78 4.39 14.83
CA GLY A 159 -21.56 5.32 15.65
C GLY A 159 -21.16 6.80 15.51
N ILE A 160 -20.02 7.11 14.89
CA ILE A 160 -19.48 8.47 14.82
C ILE A 160 -19.73 9.07 13.43
N PRO A 161 -20.39 10.24 13.33
CA PRO A 161 -20.42 10.99 12.08
C PRO A 161 -19.01 11.50 11.70
N PRO A 162 -18.60 11.42 10.42
CA PRO A 162 -19.40 11.02 9.26
C PRO A 162 -19.26 9.53 8.87
N TYR A 163 -18.48 8.73 9.60
CA TYR A 163 -18.12 7.36 9.23
C TYR A 163 -19.33 6.44 9.07
N GLY A 164 -20.29 6.50 10.00
CA GLY A 164 -21.54 5.73 9.87
C GLY A 164 -22.35 6.07 8.62
N ARG A 165 -22.37 7.35 8.21
CA ARG A 165 -23.06 7.79 6.99
C ARG A 165 -22.40 7.27 5.72
N TYR A 166 -21.07 7.19 5.71
CA TYR A 166 -20.28 6.73 4.55
C TYR A 166 -19.80 5.29 4.68
N ALA A 167 -20.42 4.54 5.58
CA ALA A 167 -20.15 3.14 5.85
C ALA A 167 -20.08 2.27 4.57
N SER A 168 -20.95 2.52 3.59
CA SER A 168 -20.95 1.82 2.29
C SER A 168 -19.78 2.16 1.35
N LEU A 169 -18.97 3.16 1.71
CA LEU A 169 -17.78 3.58 0.97
C LEU A 169 -16.49 3.07 1.62
N LEU A 170 -16.58 2.32 2.74
CA LEU A 170 -15.44 1.83 3.50
C LEU A 170 -15.31 0.31 3.38
N ASN A 171 -14.13 -0.15 2.99
CA ASN A 171 -13.67 -1.50 3.25
C ASN A 171 -12.82 -1.49 4.52
N ILE A 172 -13.05 -2.44 5.42
CA ILE A 172 -12.28 -2.57 6.66
C ILE A 172 -11.66 -3.95 6.70
N TRP A 173 -10.36 -3.97 6.90
CA TRP A 173 -9.52 -5.14 6.93
C TRP A 173 -8.81 -5.20 8.27
N ARG A 174 -8.48 -6.39 8.74
CA ARG A 174 -7.44 -6.57 9.76
C ARG A 174 -6.38 -7.53 9.24
N THR A 175 -5.19 -7.47 9.81
CA THR A 175 -4.19 -8.52 9.63
C THR A 175 -3.87 -9.16 10.98
N ASP A 176 -3.94 -10.48 11.02
CA ASP A 176 -3.65 -11.27 12.21
C ASP A 176 -2.13 -11.53 12.27
N THR A 177 -1.38 -10.52 12.71
CA THR A 177 0.08 -10.59 12.89
C THR A 177 0.40 -10.80 14.36
N ALA A 178 0.84 -12.01 14.73
CA ALA A 178 1.20 -12.32 16.10
C ALA A 178 2.53 -11.67 16.54
N SER A 179 2.53 -11.10 17.74
CA SER A 179 3.72 -10.71 18.49
C SER A 179 4.37 -11.89 19.21
N VAL A 180 5.67 -11.77 19.50
CA VAL A 180 6.38 -12.73 20.36
C VAL A 180 5.92 -12.58 21.81
N GLU A 181 5.74 -11.35 22.28
CA GLU A 181 5.25 -11.05 23.63
C GLU A 181 3.92 -10.28 23.62
N SER A 182 3.12 -10.54 24.67
CA SER A 182 1.88 -9.81 24.95
C SER A 182 2.17 -8.43 25.53
N GLY A 183 1.40 -7.43 25.08
CA GLY A 183 1.47 -6.05 25.54
C GLY A 183 2.42 -5.19 24.73
N VAL A 184 2.96 -4.15 25.36
CA VAL A 184 3.66 -3.05 24.70
C VAL A 184 4.86 -2.61 25.54
N THR A 185 5.86 -2.01 24.91
CA THR A 185 7.07 -1.56 25.60
C THR A 185 6.80 -0.28 26.42
N HIS A 186 7.22 -0.27 27.68
CA HIS A 186 7.26 0.89 28.58
C HIS A 186 8.69 1.10 29.11
N LEU A 187 9.54 1.76 28.32
CA LEU A 187 10.97 1.92 28.64
C LEU A 187 11.21 2.67 29.96
N GLU A 188 10.40 3.68 30.27
CA GLU A 188 10.52 4.45 31.52
C GLU A 188 10.24 3.60 32.76
N SER A 189 9.42 2.56 32.62
CA SER A 189 9.14 1.57 33.68
C SER A 189 10.06 0.35 33.60
N GLY A 190 11.05 0.34 32.71
CA GLY A 190 11.97 -0.79 32.51
C GLY A 190 11.35 -2.02 31.85
N ILE A 191 10.17 -1.88 31.23
CA ILE A 191 9.48 -2.99 30.56
C ILE A 191 9.76 -2.90 29.06
N ALA A 192 10.53 -3.86 28.54
CA ALA A 192 10.73 -4.06 27.11
C ALA A 192 9.94 -5.28 26.64
N ARG A 193 9.30 -5.17 25.48
CA ARG A 193 8.52 -6.25 24.85
C ARG A 193 8.95 -6.42 23.40
N GLU A 194 9.15 -7.66 22.97
CA GLU A 194 9.33 -8.01 21.56
C GLU A 194 7.96 -8.15 20.88
N THR A 195 7.47 -7.05 20.31
CA THR A 195 6.17 -7.00 19.62
C THR A 195 6.36 -6.96 18.10
N ALA A 196 5.32 -7.30 17.33
CA ALA A 196 5.36 -7.38 15.88
C ALA A 196 5.80 -6.05 15.21
N PHE A 197 5.39 -4.92 15.78
CA PHE A 197 5.67 -3.59 15.24
C PHE A 197 6.52 -2.71 16.15
N GLY A 198 6.89 -3.19 17.34
CA GLY A 198 7.77 -2.49 18.27
C GLY A 198 7.18 -1.19 18.83
N CYS A 199 5.85 -1.10 18.99
CA CYS A 199 5.23 0.06 19.61
C CYS A 199 5.70 0.23 21.07
N TYR A 200 5.86 1.48 21.50
CA TYR A 200 6.33 1.82 22.83
C TYR A 200 5.76 3.15 23.35
N TYR A 201 5.67 3.27 24.68
CA TYR A 201 5.29 4.50 25.38
C TYR A 201 6.49 5.42 25.63
N GLY A 202 6.22 6.70 25.93
CA GLY A 202 7.28 7.68 26.23
C GLY A 202 7.98 8.25 24.97
N CYS A 203 7.37 8.11 23.80
CA CYS A 203 7.92 8.68 22.56
C CYS A 203 8.05 10.21 22.69
N GLY A 204 9.27 10.71 22.51
CA GLY A 204 9.58 12.14 22.70
C GLY A 204 9.67 12.58 24.16
N GLY A 205 9.79 11.65 25.12
CA GLY A 205 9.85 11.95 26.55
C GLY A 205 8.52 12.42 27.13
N ILE A 206 7.40 12.01 26.50
CA ILE A 206 6.04 12.37 26.92
C ILE A 206 5.30 11.08 27.24
N ASP A 207 4.90 10.94 28.49
CA ASP A 207 4.03 9.86 28.95
C ASP A 207 2.54 10.15 28.64
N ARG A 208 1.74 9.11 28.37
CA ARG A 208 0.32 9.21 27.96
C ARG A 208 -0.52 8.03 28.42
#